data_AF-A0A176S484-F1
#
_entry.id   AF-A0A176S484-F1
#
_cell.length_a   1.000
_cell.length_b   1.000
_cell.length_c   1.000
_cell.angle_alpha   90.00
_cell.angle_beta   90.00
_cell.angle_gamma   90.00
#
_symmetry.space_group_name_H-M   'P 1'
#
loop_
_entity.id
_entity.type
_entity.pdbx_description
1 polymer ?
#
loop_
_entity_poly.entity_id
_entity_poly.type
_entity_poly.pdbx_seq_one_letter_code
_entity_poly.pdbx_strand_id
1 'polypeptide(L)' 'MSGKSEANGKAMVQGIQLYLDQINQQGGIHGRPVELLIFDDQNQPELAKEVALKITKESQALAVIGS' A
#
# COMPACT_ATOMS: atom_id res chain seq x y z
N MET A 1 -2.92 8.51 4.22
CA MET A 1 -4.30 8.09 4.62
C MET A 1 -4.90 9.00 5.69
N SER A 2 -4.06 9.79 6.37
CA SER A 2 -4.46 10.93 7.18
C SER A 2 -3.64 12.18 6.80
N GLY A 3 -3.77 13.27 7.57
CA GLY A 3 -3.05 14.52 7.32
C GLY A 3 -3.61 15.34 6.15
N LYS A 4 -2.85 16.33 5.67
CA LYS A 4 -3.29 17.30 4.64
C LYS A 4 -3.65 16.67 3.29
N SER A 5 -3.24 15.42 3.07
CA SER A 5 -3.41 14.68 1.81
C SER A 5 -4.30 13.44 1.97
N GLU A 6 -5.14 13.40 3.01
CA GLU A 6 -6.03 12.27 3.34
C GLU A 6 -6.87 11.79 2.15
N ALA A 7 -7.56 12.71 1.47
CA ALA A 7 -8.45 12.37 0.35
C ALA A 7 -7.69 11.66 -0.80
N ASN A 8 -6.49 12.15 -1.12
CA ASN A 8 -5.64 11.54 -2.15
C ASN A 8 -5.16 10.16 -1.72
N GLY A 9 -4.74 10.00 -0.46
CA GLY A 9 -4.34 8.70 0.07
C GLY A 9 -5.48 7.67 0.01
N LYS A 10 -6.70 8.07 0.40
CA LYS A 10 -7.88 7.20 0.34
C LYS A 10 -8.22 6.78 -1.09
N ALA A 11 -8.20 7.74 -2.03
CA ALA A 11 -8.45 7.46 -3.44
C ALA A 11 -7.40 6.49 -4.02
N MET A 12 -6.12 6.66 -3.65
CA MET A 12 -5.04 5.75 -4.06
C MET A 12 -5.29 4.32 -3.57
N VAL A 13 -5.57 4.14 -2.27
CA VAL A 13 -5.85 2.82 -1.70
C VAL A 13 -7.05 2.15 -2.37
N GLN A 14 -8.14 2.90 -2.58
CA GLN A 14 -9.33 2.36 -3.24
C GLN A 14 -9.06 1.93 -4.69
N GLY A 15 -8.31 2.74 -5.45
CA GLY A 15 -7.96 2.42 -6.83
C GLY A 15 -7.07 1.17 -6.93
N ILE A 16 -6.08 1.05 -6.04
CA ILE A 16 -5.20 -0.14 -5.98
C ILE A 16 -6.02 -1.37 -5.62
N GLN A 17 -6.85 -1.30 -4.57
CA GLN A 17 -7.66 -2.43 -4.12
C GLN A 17 -8.61 -2.92 -5.22
N LEU A 18 -9.30 -2.00 -5.92
CA LEU A 18 -10.20 -2.36 -7.03
C LEU A 18 -9.48 -3.17 -8.11
N TYR A 19 -8.26 -2.77 -8.47
CA TYR A 19 -7.47 -3.49 -9.47
C TYR A 19 -6.96 -4.84 -8.97
N LEU A 20 -6.51 -4.92 -7.72
CA LEU A 20 -6.08 -6.18 -7.12
C LEU A 20 -7.23 -7.17 -6.98
N ASP A 21 -8.43 -6.70 -6.64
CA ASP A 21 -9.63 -7.55 -6.59
C ASP A 21 -9.90 -8.17 -7.97
N GLN A 22 -9.79 -7.38 -9.04
CA GLN A 22 -9.94 -7.89 -10.41
C GLN A 22 -8.86 -8.92 -10.77
N ILE A 23 -7.59 -8.67 -10.42
CA ILE A 23 -6.50 -9.64 -10.64
C ILE A 23 -6.75 -10.94 -9.88
N ASN A 24 -7.14 -10.83 -8.60
CA ASN A 24 -7.37 -11.99 -7.74
C ASN A 24 -8.56 -12.82 -8.22
N GLN A 25 -9.63 -12.18 -8.71
CA GLN A 25 -10.76 -12.87 -9.34
C GLN A 25 -10.34 -13.64 -10.61
N GLN A 26 -9.28 -13.22 -11.29
CA GLN A 26 -8.71 -13.91 -12.45
C GLN A 26 -7.68 -15.00 -12.09
N GLY A 27 -7.57 -15.36 -10.80
CA GLY A 27 -6.65 -16.37 -10.30
C GLY A 27 -5.33 -15.83 -9.77
N GLY A 28 -5.20 -14.51 -9.63
CA GLY A 28 -4.01 -13.87 -9.08
C GLY A 28 -2.81 -13.88 -10.05
N ILE A 29 -1.63 -13.54 -9.54
CA ILE A 29 -0.40 -13.53 -10.32
C ILE A 29 0.29 -14.90 -10.16
N HIS A 30 0.47 -15.61 -11.27
CA HIS A 30 0.99 -16.98 -11.27
C HIS A 30 0.22 -17.93 -10.33
N GLY A 31 -1.11 -17.77 -10.23
CA GLY A 31 -1.95 -18.58 -9.35
C GLY A 31 -1.92 -18.17 -7.87
N ARG A 32 -1.27 -17.05 -7.53
CA ARG A 32 -1.15 -16.56 -6.15
C ARG A 32 -1.94 -15.27 -5.98
N PRO A 33 -2.83 -15.17 -4.98
CA PRO A 33 -3.52 -13.92 -4.68
C PRO A 33 -2.52 -12.86 -4.22
N VAL A 34 -2.83 -11.61 -4.55
CA VAL A 34 -2.06 -10.43 -4.16
C VAL A 34 -2.80 -9.72 -3.03
N GLU A 35 -2.06 -9.32 -1.99
CA GLU A 35 -2.58 -8.57 -0.84
C GLU A 35 -2.01 -7.15 -0.82
N LEU A 36 -2.84 -6.19 -0.41
CA LEU A 36 -2.43 -4.81 -0.17
C LEU A 36 -2.19 -4.58 1.32
N LEU A 37 -0.94 -4.33 1.70
CA LEU A 37 -0.58 -3.86 3.03
C LEU A 37 -0.57 -2.33 3.05
N ILE A 38 -1.28 -1.72 3.99
CA ILE A 38 -1.43 -0.25 4.06
C ILE A 38 -0.65 0.30 5.25
N PHE A 39 0.16 1.33 4.98
CA PHE A 39 0.91 2.09 5.98
C PHE A 39 0.64 3.58 5.79
N ASP A 40 0.57 4.35 6.88
CA ASP A 40 0.26 5.78 6.85
C ASP A 40 1.40 6.61 7.43
N ASP A 41 2.11 7.32 6.56
CA ASP A 41 3.20 8.24 6.91
C ASP A 41 2.73 9.66 7.27
N GLN A 42 1.42 9.90 7.20
CA GLN A 42 0.77 11.19 7.51
C GLN A 42 1.34 12.40 6.74
N ASN A 43 1.98 12.17 5.59
CA ASN A 43 2.69 13.19 4.81
C ASN A 43 3.78 13.90 5.63
N GLN A 44 4.50 13.14 6.47
CA GLN A 44 5.62 13.62 7.28
C GLN A 44 6.91 12.89 6.85
N PRO A 45 7.95 13.59 6.34
CA PRO A 45 9.15 12.95 5.82
C PRO A 45 9.88 12.03 6.81
N GLU A 46 9.98 12.43 8.07
CA GLU A 46 10.63 11.62 9.10
C GLU A 46 9.85 10.33 9.39
N LEU A 47 8.50 10.43 9.45
CA LEU A 47 7.65 9.26 9.65
C LEU A 47 7.67 8.35 8.42
N ALA A 48 7.72 8.89 7.21
CA ALA A 48 7.87 8.11 5.98
C ALA A 48 9.14 7.25 6.00
N LYS A 49 10.25 7.80 6.48
CA LYS A 49 11.51 7.05 6.65
C LYS A 49 11.38 5.92 7.69
N GLU A 50 10.73 6.19 8.82
CA GLU A 50 10.49 5.18 9.85
C GLU A 50 9.60 4.05 9.33
N VAL A 51 8.49 4.39 8.67
CA VAL A 51 7.57 3.44 8.04
C VAL A 51 8.29 2.59 7.00
N ALA A 52 9.12 3.20 6.14
CA ALA A 52 9.91 2.46 5.16
C ALA A 52 10.84 1.44 5.82
N LEU A 53 11.55 1.84 6.89
CA LEU A 53 12.40 0.92 7.65
C LEU A 53 11.58 -0.20 8.30
N LYS A 54 10.39 0.10 8.83
CA LYS A 54 9.48 -0.90 9.41
C LYS A 54 9.05 -1.93 8.36
N ILE A 55 8.64 -1.48 7.17
CA ILE A 55 8.25 -2.37 6.06
C ILE A 55 9.38 -3.37 5.75
N THR A 56 10.63 -2.90 5.67
CA THR A 56 11.77 -3.78 5.35
C THR A 56 12.08 -4.82 6.42
N LYS A 57 11.74 -4.54 7.69
CA LYS A 57 12.06 -5.42 8.83
C LYS A 57 10.92 -6.37 9.19
N GLU A 58 9.68 -5.91 9.06
CA GLU A 58 8.52 -6.55 9.69
C GLU A 58 7.49 -7.04 8.67
N SER A 59 7.57 -6.63 7.41
CA SER A 59 6.61 -7.05 6.38
C SER A 59 7.21 -8.05 5.39
N GLN A 60 6.33 -8.78 4.71
CA GLN A 60 6.67 -9.64 3.57
C GLN A 60 6.40 -8.90 2.23
N ALA A 61 6.39 -7.55 2.25
CA ALA A 61 6.08 -6.77 1.07
C ALA A 61 7.15 -6.97 -0.02
N LEU A 62 6.70 -7.34 -1.22
CA LEU A 62 7.57 -7.48 -2.40
C LEU A 62 7.88 -6.14 -3.06
N ALA A 63 6.94 -5.19 -2.99
CA ALA A 63 7.04 -3.87 -3.58
C ALA A 63 6.31 -2.84 -2.71
N VAL A 64 6.70 -1.58 -2.85
CA VAL A 64 6.08 -0.44 -2.15
C VAL A 64 5.63 0.58 -3.18
N ILE A 65 4.41 1.10 -3.01
CA ILE A 65 3.84 2.19 -3.81
C ILE A 65 3.36 3.24 -2.81
N GLY A 66 3.81 4.47 -2.95
CA GLY A 66 3.51 5.56 -2.02
C GLY A 66 4.21 6.85 -2.41
N SER A 67 4.09 7.87 -1.56
CA SER A 67 4.67 9.21 -1.74
C SER A 67 5.41 9.64 -0.50
#